data_AF-A0A1C5UEW3-F1
#
_entry.id   AF-A0A1C5UEW3-F1
#
_cell.length_a   1.000
_cell.length_b   1.000
_cell.length_c   1.000
_cell.angle_alpha   90.00
_cell.angle_beta   90.00
_cell.angle_gamma   90.00
#
_symmetry.space_group_name_H-M   'P 1'
#
loop_
_entity.id
_entity.type
_entity.pdbx_description
1 polymer ?
#
loop_
_entity_poly.entity_id
_entity_poly.type
_entity_poly.pdbx_seq_one_letter_code
_entity_poly.pdbx_strand_id
1 'polypeptide(L)' 'MNLKCRIKLPKGYGKFAKEHPKEWASILMDKNEDGSISGVLTSFSYGKATVKLQGGIITNIPVECIELVE' A
#
# COMPACT_ATOMS: atom_id res chain seq x y z
N MET A 1 4.03 -2.97 14.91
CA MET A 1 2.56 -3.12 14.90
C MET A 1 2.21 -3.91 13.66
N ASN A 2 1.16 -4.74 13.64
CA ASN A 2 0.75 -5.46 12.42
C ASN A 2 -0.76 -5.30 12.26
N LEU A 3 -1.19 -4.12 11.81
CA LEU A 3 -2.60 -3.83 11.58
C LEU A 3 -2.93 -4.01 10.12
N LYS A 4 -4.08 -4.61 9.82
CA LYS A 4 -4.60 -4.64 8.47
C LYS A 4 -5.03 -3.23 8.06
N CYS A 5 -4.77 -2.88 6.81
CA CYS A 5 -5.14 -1.59 6.26
C CYS A 5 -5.50 -1.71 4.79
N ARG A 6 -6.31 -0.77 4.33
CA ARG A 6 -6.59 -0.50 2.92
C ARG A 6 -5.88 0.77 2.51
N ILE A 7 -5.36 0.77 1.29
CA ILE A 7 -4.50 1.82 0.79
C ILE A 7 -5.13 2.37 -0.48
N LYS A 8 -5.50 3.65 -0.46
CA LYS A 8 -5.90 4.39 -1.66
C LYS A 8 -4.64 4.95 -2.30
N LEU A 9 -4.28 4.44 -3.47
CA LEU A 9 -3.04 4.86 -4.13
C LEU A 9 -3.04 6.37 -4.45
N PRO A 10 -2.05 7.14 -3.97
CA PRO A 10 -1.96 8.54 -4.32
C PRO A 10 -1.61 8.73 -5.80
N LYS A 11 -2.04 9.85 -6.38
CA LYS A 11 -1.70 10.30 -7.74
C LYS A 11 -0.19 10.58 -7.81
N GLY A 12 0.62 9.55 -8.09
CA GLY A 12 2.08 9.63 -8.08
C GLY A 12 2.78 8.28 -7.91
N TYR A 13 2.06 7.26 -7.45
CA TYR A 13 2.61 5.90 -7.28
C TYR A 13 3.02 5.20 -8.58
N GLY A 14 2.73 5.81 -9.74
CA GLY A 14 3.17 5.32 -11.04
C GLY A 14 4.69 5.22 -11.19
N LYS A 15 5.49 5.91 -10.35
CA LYS A 15 6.96 5.74 -10.34
C LYS A 15 7.35 4.37 -9.76
N PHE A 16 6.72 3.95 -8.67
CA PHE A 16 6.92 2.62 -8.08
C PHE A 16 6.51 1.51 -9.04
N ALA A 17 5.40 1.71 -9.76
CA ALA A 17 4.94 0.79 -10.81
C ALA A 17 5.97 0.61 -11.95
N LYS A 18 6.73 1.66 -12.27
CA LYS A 18 7.77 1.60 -13.30
C LYS A 18 9.04 0.88 -12.82
N GLU A 19 9.39 1.02 -11.55
CA GLU A 19 10.60 0.40 -10.97
C GLU A 19 10.38 -1.08 -10.62
N HIS A 20 9.14 -1.46 -10.27
CA HIS A 20 8.79 -2.84 -9.85
C HIS A 20 7.52 -3.35 -10.56
N PRO A 21 7.56 -3.57 -11.89
CA PRO A 21 6.35 -3.85 -12.68
C PRO A 21 5.70 -5.21 -12.39
N LYS A 22 6.47 -6.25 -12.02
CA LYS A 22 5.94 -7.59 -11.73
C LYS A 22 5.22 -7.64 -10.39
N GLU A 23 5.87 -7.04 -9.40
CA GLU A 23 5.36 -6.80 -8.05
C GLU A 23 4.09 -5.95 -8.09
N TRP A 24 4.10 -4.89 -8.91
CA TRP A 24 2.95 -4.02 -9.11
C TRP A 24 1.76 -4.72 -9.76
N ALA A 25 2.00 -5.60 -10.75
CA ALA A 25 0.94 -6.39 -11.35
C ALA A 25 0.25 -7.30 -10.31
N SER A 26 1.02 -7.90 -9.39
CA SER A 26 0.47 -8.72 -8.31
C SER A 26 -0.37 -7.89 -7.33
N ILE A 27 0.11 -6.68 -6.98
CA ILE A 27 -0.63 -5.73 -6.14
C ILE A 27 -1.96 -5.31 -6.80
N LEU A 28 -1.96 -5.05 -8.11
CA LEU A 28 -3.15 -4.63 -8.84
C LEU A 28 -4.16 -5.76 -9.04
N MET A 29 -3.71 -7.02 -9.06
CA MET A 29 -4.61 -8.18 -9.08
C MET A 29 -5.37 -8.37 -7.78
N ASP A 30 -4.81 -7.91 -6.65
CA ASP A 30 -5.41 -7.99 -5.32
C ASP A 30 -6.17 -6.70 -4.92
N LYS A 31 -6.52 -5.89 -5.93
CA LYS A 31 -7.24 -4.63 -5.74
C LYS A 31 -8.69 -4.91 -5.32
N ASN A 32 -9.14 -4.22 -4.29
CA ASN A 32 -10.53 -4.26 -3.84
C ASN A 32 -11.45 -3.58 -4.89
N GLU A 33 -12.76 -3.85 -4.80
CA GLU A 33 -13.77 -3.27 -5.70
C GLU A 33 -13.77 -1.73 -5.71
N ASP A 34 -13.44 -1.11 -4.57
CA ASP A 34 -13.32 0.36 -4.42
C ASP A 34 -12.02 0.93 -5.02
N GLY A 35 -11.14 0.08 -5.53
CA GLY A 35 -9.85 0.45 -6.06
C GLY A 35 -8.77 0.69 -5.01
N SER A 36 -9.02 0.33 -3.75
CA SER A 36 -7.98 0.28 -2.72
C SER A 36 -7.18 -1.02 -2.79
N ILE A 37 -6.00 -1.03 -2.17
CA ILE A 37 -5.15 -2.22 -2.04
C ILE A 37 -5.07 -2.63 -0.58
N SER A 38 -5.13 -3.93 -0.32
CA SER A 38 -4.96 -4.47 1.02
C SER A 38 -3.49 -4.55 1.42
N GLY A 39 -3.18 -4.18 2.65
CA GLY A 39 -1.82 -4.22 3.19
C GLY A 39 -1.77 -4.36 4.71
N VAL A 40 -0.57 -4.54 5.24
CA VAL A 40 -0.32 -4.57 6.68
C VAL A 40 0.53 -3.37 7.06
N LEU A 41 -0.01 -2.49 7.89
CA LEU A 41 0.73 -1.38 8.48
C LEU A 41 1.73 -1.93 9.52
N THR A 42 3.02 -1.72 9.27
CA THR A 42 4.10 -2.19 10.14
C THR A 42 4.60 -1.10 11.08
N SER A 43 4.67 0.14 10.59
CA SER A 43 5.04 1.32 11.37
C SER A 43 4.46 2.61 10.77
N PHE A 44 4.39 3.67 11.55
CA PHE A 44 4.06 5.01 11.08
C PHE A 44 4.96 6.04 11.77
N SER A 45 5.40 7.05 11.03
CA SER A 45 6.28 8.10 11.51
C SER A 45 6.17 9.34 10.62
N TYR A 46 6.07 10.52 11.25
CA TYR A 46 6.07 11.83 10.57
C TYR A 46 5.14 11.93 9.34
N GLY A 47 3.88 11.49 9.48
CA GLY A 47 2.88 11.56 8.40
C GLY A 47 3.06 10.54 7.26
N LYS A 48 4.02 9.62 7.40
CA LYS A 48 4.20 8.46 6.52
C LYS A 48 4.03 7.17 7.30
N ALA A 49 3.62 6.14 6.60
CA ALA A 49 3.39 4.82 7.13
C ALA A 49 4.07 3.78 6.27
N THR A 50 4.81 2.89 6.92
CA THR A 50 5.40 1.73 6.28
C THR A 50 4.35 0.63 6.24
N VAL A 51 4.02 0.21 5.03
CA VAL A 51 3.06 -0.86 4.79
C VAL A 51 3.74 -2.01 4.06
N LYS A 52 3.37 -3.23 4.45
CA LYS A 52 3.71 -4.45 3.75
C LYS A 52 2.53 -4.85 2.87
N LEU A 53 2.71 -4.78 1.57
CA LEU A 53 1.75 -5.19 0.57
C LEU A 53 1.88 -6.69 0.27
N GLN A 54 0.91 -7.23 -0.47
CA GLN A 54 1.00 -8.57 -1.04
C GLN A 54 2.29 -8.73 -1.86
N GLY A 55 2.84 -9.95 -1.92
CA GLY A 55 4.12 -10.21 -2.57
C GLY A 55 5.36 -9.80 -1.75
N GLY A 56 5.18 -9.38 -0.49
CA GLY A 56 6.30 -9.09 0.42
C GLY A 56 6.89 -7.68 0.27
N ILE A 57 6.26 -6.83 -0.53
CA ILE A 57 6.72 -5.49 -0.84
C ILE A 57 6.52 -4.59 0.39
N ILE A 58 7.57 -3.89 0.80
CA ILE A 58 7.51 -2.92 1.89
C ILE A 58 7.69 -1.54 1.30
N THR A 59 6.75 -0.64 1.58
CA THR A 59 6.77 0.69 0.99
C THR A 59 6.22 1.74 1.96
N ASN A 60 6.60 3.00 1.75
CA ASN A 60 6.21 4.11 2.60
C ASN A 60 5.15 4.95 1.90
N ILE A 61 3.97 5.05 2.51
CA ILE A 61 2.81 5.74 1.96
C ILE A 61 2.39 6.85 2.92
N PRO A 62 1.95 8.02 2.41
CA PRO A 62 1.31 9.03 3.25
C PRO A 62 0.17 8.42 4.08
N VAL A 63 0.10 8.77 5.37
CA VAL A 63 -0.93 8.21 6.27
C VAL A 63 -2.36 8.54 5.82
N GLU A 64 -2.55 9.67 5.14
CA GLU A 64 -3.81 10.10 4.51
C GLU A 64 -4.34 9.13 3.44
N CYS A 65 -3.48 8.29 2.89
CA CYS A 65 -3.83 7.27 1.91
C CYS A 65 -4.19 5.92 2.56
N ILE A 66 -4.10 5.82 3.89
CA ILE A 66 -4.27 4.57 4.62
C ILE A 66 -5.55 4.62 5.45
N GLU A 67 -6.35 3.59 5.29
CA GLU A 67 -7.58 3.35 6.03
C GLU A 67 -7.39 2.05 6.83
N LEU A 68 -7.36 2.13 8.16
CA LEU A 68 -7.24 0.93 8.99
C LEU A 68 -8.53 0.10 8.89
N VAL A 69 -8.39 -1.21 8.82
CA VAL A 69 -9.52 -2.15 8.82
C VAL A 69 -9.42 -2.99 10.08
N GLU A 70 -10.48 -2.97 10.89
CA GLU A 70 -10.62 -3.81 12.09
C GLU A 70 -10.72 -5.31 11.73
#